data_AF-A0A0B7BG04-F1
#
_entry.id   AF-A0A0B7BG04-F1
#
_cell.length_a   1.000
_cell.length_b   1.000
_cell.length_c   1.000
_cell.angle_alpha   90.00
_cell.angle_beta   90.00
_cell.angle_gamma   90.00
#
_symmetry.space_group_name_H-M   'P 1'
#
loop_
_entity.id
_entity.type
_entity.pdbx_description
1 polymer ?
#
loop_
_entity_poly.entity_id
_entity_poly.type
_entity_poly.pdbx_seq_one_letter_code
_entity_poly.pdbx_strand_id
1 'polypeptide(L)'
;MPWQFDRLYKYEITDALKSHNFRYDDDYHFKIHLTYIDGTSLDSSLIPEPTVIFVPAKHDVSLKKVTVNRIRQNLDSLTERDIQSAQAALHDLQEDSTKNGYAHLISFHGAPARCPDPANPTVACCQHGMPTFPHWHRLFTLQLEHALQAHGSVIAIPYWDWTYPIKELPRIFTDVDYYDAWSDEVRENPFAHGY
;
A
#
# COMPACT_ATOMS: atom_id res chain seq x y z
N MET A 1 33.01 -5.03 43.61
CA MET A 1 31.75 -5.44 44.26
C MET A 1 31.04 -6.40 43.32
N PRO A 2 30.71 -7.64 43.74
CA PRO A 2 29.95 -8.57 42.90
C PRO A 2 28.53 -8.03 42.66
N TRP A 3 27.96 -8.28 41.49
CA TRP A 3 26.63 -7.83 41.09
C TRP A 3 25.94 -8.87 40.19
N GLN A 4 24.62 -8.79 40.08
CA GLN A 4 23.79 -9.59 39.18
C GLN A 4 22.57 -8.79 38.75
N PHE A 5 22.00 -9.09 37.58
CA PHE A 5 20.73 -8.49 37.15
C PHE A 5 19.55 -9.14 37.89
N ASP A 6 18.53 -8.33 38.21
CA ASP A 6 17.26 -8.78 38.80
C ASP A 6 16.23 -9.19 37.72
N ARG A 7 16.53 -8.93 36.45
CA ARG A 7 15.63 -9.13 35.30
C ARG A 7 16.41 -9.65 34.09
N LEU A 8 15.68 -10.27 33.17
CA LEU A 8 16.22 -10.74 31.89
C LEU A 8 16.68 -9.55 31.03
N TYR A 9 17.89 -9.67 30.47
CA TYR A 9 18.32 -8.86 29.34
C TYR A 9 17.59 -9.34 28.09
N LYS A 10 16.92 -8.42 27.38
CA LYS A 10 16.16 -8.73 26.16
C LYS A 10 16.93 -8.32 24.93
N TYR A 11 17.08 -9.25 24.01
CA TYR A 11 17.61 -9.01 22.67
C TYR A 11 16.54 -9.36 21.63
N GLU A 12 16.37 -8.48 20.65
CA GLU A 12 15.37 -8.62 19.60
C GLU A 12 15.87 -9.61 18.55
N ILE A 13 15.11 -10.67 18.28
CA ILE A 13 15.49 -11.74 17.33
C ILE A 13 14.45 -11.97 16.24
N THR A 14 13.37 -11.17 16.18
CA THR A 14 12.24 -11.41 15.27
C THR A 14 12.70 -11.41 13.82
N ASP A 15 13.57 -10.48 13.44
CA ASP A 15 14.04 -10.39 12.05
C ASP A 15 15.02 -11.52 11.69
N ALA A 16 15.79 -12.01 12.67
CA ALA A 16 16.63 -13.20 12.50
C ALA A 16 15.78 -14.47 12.31
N LEU A 17 14.72 -14.66 13.12
CA LEU A 17 13.82 -15.79 12.95
C LEU A 17 13.09 -15.73 11.60
N LYS A 18 12.60 -14.54 11.21
CA LYS A 18 11.94 -14.33 9.91
C LYS A 18 12.85 -14.64 8.72
N SER A 19 14.11 -14.20 8.74
CA SER A 19 15.03 -14.44 7.62
C SER A 19 15.34 -15.92 7.41
N HIS A 20 15.23 -16.71 8.47
CA HIS A 20 15.42 -18.17 8.45
C HIS A 20 14.10 -18.95 8.36
N ASN A 21 12.95 -18.28 8.20
CA ASN A 21 11.61 -18.88 8.20
C ASN A 21 11.30 -19.71 9.46
N PHE A 22 11.88 -19.34 10.60
CA PHE A 22 11.53 -19.93 11.89
C PHE A 22 10.40 -19.16 12.57
N ARG A 23 9.50 -19.90 13.20
CA ARG A 23 8.56 -19.37 14.17
C ARG A 23 9.19 -19.38 15.56
N TYR A 24 8.59 -18.62 16.48
CA TYR A 24 9.05 -18.54 17.87
C TYR A 24 8.84 -19.85 18.65
N ASP A 25 7.96 -20.74 18.16
CA ASP A 25 7.60 -22.04 18.75
C ASP A 25 8.24 -23.24 18.02
N ASP A 26 9.12 -22.99 17.05
CA ASP A 26 9.88 -24.04 16.37
C ASP A 26 11.04 -24.55 17.25
N ASP A 27 11.57 -25.73 16.90
CA ASP A 27 12.71 -26.32 17.60
C ASP A 27 14.03 -25.69 17.12
N TYR A 28 14.57 -24.77 17.90
CA TYR A 28 15.88 -24.16 17.68
C TYR A 28 16.64 -23.94 19.00
N HIS A 29 17.96 -23.90 18.90
CA HIS A 29 18.85 -23.71 20.04
C HIS A 29 19.77 -22.52 19.80
N PHE A 30 20.13 -21.83 20.89
CA PHE A 30 21.11 -20.76 20.86
C PHE A 30 22.51 -21.31 21.12
N LYS A 31 23.47 -20.91 20.28
CA LYS A 31 24.89 -21.08 20.57
C LYS A 31 25.47 -19.73 20.94
N ILE A 32 26.01 -19.63 22.16
CA ILE A 32 26.62 -18.39 22.65
C ILE A 32 28.13 -18.56 22.68
N HIS A 33 28.83 -17.57 22.12
CA HIS A 33 30.27 -17.47 22.17
C HIS A 33 30.64 -16.30 23.07
N LEU A 34 31.32 -16.59 24.17
CA LEU A 34 31.83 -15.59 25.10
C LEU A 34 33.30 -15.34 24.83
N THR A 35 33.67 -14.07 24.68
CA THR A 35 35.05 -13.66 24.43
C THR A 35 35.45 -12.58 25.42
N TYR A 36 36.61 -12.75 26.06
CA TYR A 36 37.19 -11.72 26.93
C TYR A 36 37.72 -10.55 26.10
N ILE A 37 38.02 -9.43 26.76
CA ILE A 37 38.44 -8.19 26.09
C ILE A 37 39.72 -8.38 25.27
N ASP A 38 40.59 -9.31 25.69
CA ASP A 38 41.84 -9.67 25.00
C ASP A 38 41.65 -10.66 23.83
N GLY A 39 40.42 -11.10 23.56
CA GLY A 39 40.11 -12.09 22.52
C GLY A 39 40.10 -13.54 23.00
N THR A 40 40.40 -13.81 24.28
CA THR A 40 40.38 -15.17 24.82
C THR A 40 38.95 -15.72 24.86
N SER A 41 38.73 -16.92 24.31
CA SER A 41 37.43 -17.58 24.42
C SER A 41 37.18 -18.02 25.85
N LEU A 42 35.99 -17.70 26.37
CA LEU A 42 35.53 -18.12 27.68
C LEU A 42 34.54 -19.29 27.53
N ASP A 43 34.35 -20.04 28.62
CA ASP A 43 33.34 -21.09 28.67
C ASP A 43 31.93 -20.48 28.61
N SER A 44 31.11 -20.96 27.68
CA SER A 44 29.70 -20.56 27.55
C SER A 44 28.86 -20.84 28.81
N SER A 45 29.27 -21.80 29.65
CA SER A 45 28.57 -22.14 30.89
C SER A 45 28.60 -21.04 31.96
N LEU A 46 29.41 -20.00 31.76
CA LEU A 46 29.46 -18.81 32.63
C LEU A 46 28.13 -18.02 32.64
N ILE A 47 27.29 -18.20 31.63
CA ILE A 47 25.94 -17.65 31.59
C ILE A 47 24.92 -18.77 31.35
N PRO A 48 23.69 -18.64 31.90
CA PRO A 48 22.63 -19.62 31.67
C PRO A 48 22.16 -19.58 30.21
N GLU A 49 21.53 -20.67 29.77
CA GLU A 49 20.90 -20.73 28.46
C GLU A 49 19.80 -19.67 28.31
N PRO A 50 19.69 -18.99 27.16
CA PRO A 50 18.67 -17.98 26.93
C PRO A 50 17.28 -18.59 26.87
N THR A 51 16.31 -17.83 27.36
CA THR A 51 14.88 -18.13 27.15
C THR A 51 14.33 -17.30 26.01
N VAL A 52 13.40 -17.86 25.24
CA VAL A 52 12.65 -17.14 24.21
C VAL A 52 11.37 -16.56 24.82
N ILE A 53 11.08 -15.29 24.51
CA ILE A 53 9.81 -14.65 24.85
C ILE A 53 9.07 -14.22 23.58
N PHE A 54 7.80 -14.60 23.47
CA PHE A 54 6.91 -14.08 22.43
C PHE A 54 6.06 -12.94 23.01
N VAL A 55 6.17 -11.75 22.41
CA VAL A 55 5.34 -10.60 22.77
C VAL A 55 4.29 -10.42 21.67
N PRO A 56 3.02 -10.78 21.90
CA PRO A 56 1.99 -10.62 20.89
C PRO A 56 1.75 -9.13 20.58
N ALA A 57 1.33 -8.84 19.35
CA ALA A 57 0.89 -7.52 18.98
C ALA A 57 -0.28 -7.09 19.87
N LYS A 58 -0.21 -5.88 20.42
CA LYS A 58 -1.30 -5.29 21.19
C LYS A 58 -2.24 -4.55 20.24
N HIS A 59 -3.54 -4.60 20.51
CA HIS A 59 -4.51 -3.79 19.80
C HIS A 59 -4.43 -2.36 20.34
N ASP A 60 -3.43 -1.61 19.89
CA ASP A 60 -3.29 -0.20 20.21
C ASP A 60 -3.99 0.61 19.13
N VAL A 61 -5.03 1.35 19.53
CA VAL A 61 -5.65 2.39 18.69
C VAL A 61 -4.67 3.54 18.59
N SER A 62 -3.69 3.37 17.70
CA SER A 62 -2.71 4.39 17.39
C SER A 62 -3.24 5.25 16.25
N LEU A 63 -3.23 6.57 16.44
CA LEU A 63 -3.48 7.51 15.36
C LEU A 63 -2.30 7.40 14.38
N LYS A 64 -2.51 6.69 13.27
CA LYS A 64 -1.54 6.67 12.17
C LYS A 64 -1.56 8.02 11.48
N LYS A 65 -0.54 8.83 11.74
CA LYS A 65 -0.28 10.05 10.98
C LYS A 65 0.12 9.64 9.56
N VAL A 66 -0.81 9.78 8.63
CA VAL A 66 -0.58 9.59 7.19
C VAL A 66 -0.49 10.95 6.51
N THR A 67 0.22 11.03 5.40
CA THR A 67 0.26 12.24 4.58
C THR A 67 -1.13 12.51 3.99
N VAL A 68 -1.48 13.79 3.83
CA VAL A 68 -2.83 14.20 3.39
C VAL A 68 -3.17 13.65 2.00
N ASN A 69 -2.19 13.57 1.11
CA ASN A 69 -2.33 13.00 -0.24
C ASN A 69 -2.58 11.48 -0.28
N ARG A 70 -2.59 10.80 0.88
CA ARG A 70 -2.94 9.38 1.03
C ARG A 70 -4.27 9.17 1.76
N ILE A 71 -5.00 10.25 2.02
CA ILE A 71 -6.33 10.21 2.64
C ILE A 71 -7.35 10.30 1.51
N ARG A 72 -8.13 9.24 1.34
CA ARG A 72 -9.28 9.26 0.43
C ARG A 72 -10.39 10.08 1.05
N GLN A 73 -10.91 11.03 0.30
CA GLN A 73 -11.98 11.92 0.72
C GLN A 73 -13.24 11.69 -0.12
N ASN A 74 -14.39 12.08 0.42
CA ASN A 74 -15.62 12.09 -0.34
C ASN A 74 -15.51 13.20 -1.40
N LEU A 75 -16.03 12.96 -2.61
CA LEU A 75 -16.12 13.98 -3.65
C LEU A 75 -16.75 15.29 -3.14
N ASP A 76 -17.77 15.21 -2.28
CA ASP A 76 -18.49 16.37 -1.74
C ASP A 76 -17.64 17.25 -0.83
N SER A 77 -16.50 16.76 -0.32
CA SER A 77 -15.59 17.52 0.53
C SER A 77 -14.37 18.07 -0.20
N LEU A 78 -14.20 17.73 -1.48
CA LEU A 78 -13.06 18.20 -2.27
C LEU A 78 -13.22 19.67 -2.64
N THR A 79 -12.10 20.38 -2.66
CA THR A 79 -12.06 21.74 -3.20
C THR A 79 -11.83 21.72 -4.71
N GLU A 80 -12.16 22.81 -5.40
CA GLU A 80 -11.86 22.97 -6.84
C GLU A 80 -10.38 22.71 -7.16
N ARG A 81 -9.47 23.10 -6.25
CA ARG A 81 -8.03 22.84 -6.41
C ARG A 81 -7.72 21.34 -6.39
N ASP A 82 -8.37 20.59 -5.52
CA ASP A 82 -8.18 19.15 -5.41
C ASP A 82 -8.69 18.43 -6.67
N ILE A 83 -9.87 18.88 -7.16
CA ILE A 83 -10.49 18.36 -8.39
C ILE A 83 -9.59 18.65 -9.59
N GLN A 84 -9.15 19.90 -9.78
CA GLN A 84 -8.25 20.28 -10.88
C GLN A 84 -6.93 19.49 -10.85
N SER A 85 -6.35 19.27 -9.66
CA SER A 85 -5.13 18.44 -9.53
C SER A 85 -5.38 16.99 -9.94
N ALA A 86 -6.53 16.42 -9.59
CA ALA A 86 -6.88 15.07 -10.00
C ALA A 86 -7.19 14.98 -11.50
N GLN A 87 -7.83 16.01 -12.08
CA GLN A 87 -8.11 16.09 -13.53
C GLN A 87 -6.80 16.17 -14.33
N ALA A 88 -5.91 17.09 -14.00
CA ALA A 88 -4.61 17.20 -14.66
C ALA A 88 -3.80 15.88 -14.57
N ALA A 89 -3.74 15.27 -13.38
CA ALA A 89 -3.03 14.01 -13.19
C ALA A 89 -3.66 12.82 -13.94
N LEU A 90 -5.00 12.76 -14.03
CA LEU A 90 -5.68 11.70 -14.77
C LEU A 90 -5.50 11.87 -16.28
N HIS A 91 -5.56 13.10 -16.78
CA HIS A 91 -5.26 13.41 -18.18
C HIS A 91 -3.85 12.93 -18.54
N ASP A 92 -2.84 13.31 -17.75
CA ASP A 92 -1.46 12.90 -18.01
C ASP A 92 -1.27 11.38 -17.90
N LEU A 93 -1.99 10.72 -16.98
CA LEU A 93 -2.00 9.27 -16.84
C LEU A 93 -2.67 8.57 -18.05
N GLN A 94 -3.68 9.19 -18.67
CA GLN A 94 -4.33 8.69 -19.88
C GLN A 94 -3.42 8.78 -21.12
N GLU A 95 -2.60 9.83 -21.20
CA GLU A 95 -1.59 10.02 -22.25
C GLU A 95 -0.33 9.15 -22.05
N ASP A 96 -0.09 8.63 -20.83
CA ASP A 96 1.01 7.72 -20.57
C ASP A 96 0.83 6.39 -21.34
N SER A 97 1.72 6.15 -22.30
CA SER A 97 1.74 4.92 -23.13
C SER A 97 2.66 3.83 -22.55
N THR A 98 3.27 4.07 -21.39
CA THR A 98 4.11 3.08 -20.72
C THR A 98 3.28 1.98 -20.05
N LYS A 99 3.96 1.01 -19.42
CA LYS A 99 3.30 -0.06 -18.65
C LYS A 99 2.55 0.46 -17.42
N ASN A 100 2.82 1.69 -16.98
CA ASN A 100 2.15 2.33 -15.85
C ASN A 100 1.02 3.27 -16.28
N GLY A 101 0.80 3.43 -17.59
CA GLY A 101 -0.23 4.29 -18.13
C GLY A 101 -1.63 3.73 -17.99
N TYR A 102 -2.63 4.61 -18.08
CA TYR A 102 -4.04 4.31 -17.81
C TYR A 102 -4.51 3.07 -18.56
N ALA A 103 -4.34 3.03 -19.88
CA ALA A 103 -4.78 1.93 -20.75
C ALA A 103 -4.18 0.57 -20.32
N HIS A 104 -2.91 0.57 -19.90
CA HIS A 104 -2.26 -0.64 -19.41
C HIS A 104 -2.82 -1.05 -18.04
N LEU A 105 -3.04 -0.09 -17.14
CA LEU A 105 -3.59 -0.37 -15.82
C LEU A 105 -5.03 -0.91 -15.88
N ILE A 106 -5.91 -0.29 -16.67
CA ILE A 106 -7.30 -0.75 -16.78
C ILE A 106 -7.40 -2.15 -17.40
N SER A 107 -6.43 -2.54 -18.25
CA SER A 107 -6.40 -3.87 -18.85
C SER A 107 -6.25 -5.02 -17.84
N PHE A 108 -5.79 -4.74 -16.61
CA PHE A 108 -5.78 -5.74 -15.56
C PHE A 108 -7.19 -6.11 -15.06
N HIS A 109 -8.21 -5.26 -15.26
CA HIS A 109 -9.55 -5.55 -14.77
C HIS A 109 -10.29 -6.56 -15.65
N GLY A 110 -10.46 -6.25 -16.94
CA GLY A 110 -11.36 -7.01 -17.81
C GLY A 110 -10.73 -7.37 -19.15
N ALA A 111 -10.70 -6.38 -20.04
CA ALA A 111 -10.26 -6.56 -21.42
C ALA A 111 -9.02 -5.69 -21.73
N PRO A 112 -8.07 -6.19 -22.55
CA PRO A 112 -7.95 -7.58 -23.01
C PRO A 112 -7.66 -8.56 -21.86
N ALA A 113 -8.16 -9.79 -21.96
CA ALA A 113 -7.84 -10.85 -21.02
C ALA A 113 -6.32 -11.11 -21.00
N ARG A 114 -5.74 -11.31 -19.81
CA ARG A 114 -4.30 -11.50 -19.60
C ARG A 114 -3.96 -12.63 -18.63
N CYS A 115 -4.97 -13.31 -18.09
CA CYS A 115 -4.78 -14.35 -17.09
C CYS A 115 -5.16 -15.73 -17.66
N PRO A 116 -4.50 -16.82 -17.18
CA PRO A 116 -3.45 -16.83 -16.16
C PRO A 116 -2.07 -16.38 -16.66
N ASP A 117 -1.87 -16.36 -17.98
CA ASP A 117 -0.63 -15.99 -18.64
C ASP A 117 -0.94 -15.05 -19.82
N PRO A 118 -0.29 -13.87 -19.93
CA PRO A 118 -0.47 -12.98 -21.07
C PRO A 118 -0.20 -13.61 -22.44
N ALA A 119 0.62 -14.66 -22.54
CA ALA A 119 0.87 -15.34 -23.80
C ALA A 119 -0.29 -16.26 -24.24
N ASN A 120 -1.06 -16.79 -23.28
CA ASN A 120 -2.19 -17.69 -23.53
C ASN A 120 -3.37 -17.33 -22.63
N PRO A 121 -3.99 -16.14 -22.84
CA PRO A 121 -5.04 -15.67 -21.95
C PRO A 121 -6.33 -16.45 -22.16
N THR A 122 -6.93 -16.89 -21.07
CA THR A 122 -8.21 -17.61 -21.09
C THR A 122 -9.31 -16.86 -20.34
N VAL A 123 -8.94 -15.99 -19.38
CA VAL A 123 -9.86 -15.26 -18.53
C VAL A 123 -9.37 -13.84 -18.23
N ALA A 124 -10.31 -12.96 -17.87
CA ALA A 124 -9.99 -11.67 -17.26
C ALA A 124 -9.24 -11.88 -15.93
N CYS A 125 -8.39 -10.93 -15.56
CA CYS A 125 -7.59 -11.05 -14.34
C CYS A 125 -8.35 -10.66 -13.06
N CYS A 126 -9.46 -9.93 -13.19
CA CYS A 126 -10.27 -9.54 -12.04
C CYS A 126 -11.05 -10.73 -11.47
N GLN A 127 -11.01 -10.84 -10.14
CA GLN A 127 -11.71 -11.87 -9.37
C GLN A 127 -13.09 -11.38 -8.97
N HIS A 128 -14.15 -12.05 -9.44
CA HIS A 128 -15.56 -11.76 -9.11
C HIS A 128 -16.25 -12.97 -8.49
N GLY A 129 -17.24 -12.73 -7.62
CA GLY A 129 -18.02 -13.80 -6.98
C GLY A 129 -17.26 -14.62 -5.94
N MET A 130 -16.07 -14.18 -5.53
CA MET A 130 -15.18 -14.89 -4.61
C MET A 130 -14.80 -14.03 -3.39
N PRO A 131 -14.45 -14.62 -2.23
CA PRO A 131 -13.96 -13.86 -1.07
C PRO A 131 -12.68 -13.02 -1.33
N THR A 132 -11.96 -13.33 -2.40
CA THR A 132 -10.79 -12.57 -2.87
C THR A 132 -11.16 -11.33 -3.70
N PHE A 133 -12.43 -11.15 -4.09
CA PHE A 133 -12.93 -9.96 -4.79
C PHE A 133 -12.50 -8.63 -4.13
N PRO A 134 -12.74 -8.39 -2.81
CA PRO A 134 -12.33 -7.14 -2.18
C PRO A 134 -10.81 -7.00 -2.05
N HIS A 135 -10.07 -8.11 -2.00
CA HIS A 135 -8.61 -8.10 -1.92
C HIS A 135 -8.00 -7.64 -3.25
N TRP A 136 -8.50 -8.20 -4.36
CA TRP A 136 -8.06 -7.84 -5.70
C TRP A 136 -8.39 -6.37 -6.02
N HIS A 137 -9.62 -5.92 -5.74
CA HIS A 137 -10.02 -4.54 -6.03
C HIS A 137 -9.31 -3.52 -5.14
N ARG A 138 -9.00 -3.86 -3.88
CA ARG A 138 -8.19 -3.00 -3.01
C ARG A 138 -6.80 -2.76 -3.61
N LEU A 139 -6.14 -3.83 -4.10
CA LEU A 139 -4.84 -3.71 -4.76
C LEU A 139 -4.95 -2.91 -6.06
N PHE A 140 -5.99 -3.16 -6.85
CA PHE A 140 -6.25 -2.43 -8.10
C PHE A 140 -6.40 -0.92 -7.86
N THR A 141 -7.21 -0.50 -6.88
CA THR A 141 -7.34 0.93 -6.56
C THR A 141 -6.03 1.53 -6.05
N LEU A 142 -5.22 0.77 -5.29
CA LEU A 142 -3.90 1.24 -4.84
C LEU A 142 -2.95 1.46 -6.03
N GLN A 143 -2.95 0.56 -7.02
CA GLN A 143 -2.15 0.69 -8.22
C GLN A 143 -2.54 1.95 -9.01
N LEU A 144 -3.84 2.20 -9.17
CA LEU A 144 -4.35 3.40 -9.85
C LEU A 144 -4.01 4.68 -9.06
N GLU A 145 -4.11 4.65 -7.73
CA GLU A 145 -3.78 5.78 -6.85
C GLU A 145 -2.30 6.13 -6.91
N HIS A 146 -1.41 5.13 -6.88
CA HIS A 146 0.03 5.36 -7.05
C HIS A 146 0.35 5.94 -8.43
N ALA A 147 -0.36 5.52 -9.48
CA ALA A 147 -0.17 6.06 -10.82
C ALA A 147 -0.61 7.53 -10.89
N LEU A 148 -1.77 7.89 -10.34
CA LEU A 148 -2.21 9.28 -10.25
C LEU A 148 -1.24 10.15 -9.45
N GLN A 149 -0.71 9.64 -8.32
CA GLN A 149 0.29 10.36 -7.53
C GLN A 149 1.61 10.55 -8.29
N ALA A 150 2.03 9.55 -9.08
CA ALA A 150 3.22 9.66 -9.95
C ALA A 150 3.04 10.72 -11.04
N HIS A 151 1.79 10.96 -11.47
CA HIS A 151 1.41 12.02 -12.43
C HIS A 151 1.00 13.33 -11.72
N GLY A 152 1.33 13.52 -10.44
CA GLY A 152 1.21 14.81 -9.77
C GLY A 152 -0.08 15.05 -9.00
N SER A 153 -0.95 14.05 -8.84
CA SER A 153 -2.15 14.21 -8.00
C SER A 153 -1.78 14.49 -6.54
N VAL A 154 -2.32 15.59 -6.00
CA VAL A 154 -2.11 15.98 -4.59
C VAL A 154 -3.08 15.31 -3.62
N ILE A 155 -4.04 14.55 -4.14
CA ILE A 155 -5.03 13.80 -3.36
C ILE A 155 -4.92 12.30 -3.64
N ALA A 156 -5.46 11.49 -2.74
CA ALA A 156 -5.72 10.09 -3.03
C ALA A 156 -6.98 9.97 -3.90
N ILE A 157 -7.21 8.81 -4.52
CA ILE A 157 -8.45 8.56 -5.27
C ILE A 157 -9.66 8.85 -4.38
N PRO A 158 -10.54 9.79 -4.76
CA PRO A 158 -11.71 10.09 -3.97
C PRO A 158 -12.75 8.98 -4.10
N TYR A 159 -13.70 8.96 -3.17
CA TYR A 159 -14.84 8.06 -3.24
C TYR A 159 -16.13 8.85 -3.41
N TRP A 160 -17.04 8.28 -4.19
CA TRP A 160 -18.42 8.72 -4.26
C TRP A 160 -19.27 7.83 -3.37
N ASP A 161 -19.80 8.40 -2.28
CA ASP A 161 -20.64 7.67 -1.35
C ASP A 161 -22.09 7.57 -1.86
N TRP A 162 -22.36 6.48 -2.58
CA TRP A 162 -23.68 6.17 -3.14
C TRP A 162 -24.68 5.68 -2.08
N THR A 163 -24.31 5.58 -0.80
CA THR A 163 -25.25 5.21 0.27
C THR A 163 -26.21 6.34 0.64
N TYR A 164 -25.85 7.59 0.30
CA TYR A 164 -26.73 8.76 0.47
C TYR A 164 -27.66 8.94 -0.74
N PRO A 165 -28.85 9.56 -0.56
CA PRO A 165 -29.74 9.91 -1.66
C PRO A 165 -29.07 10.84 -2.68
N ILE A 166 -29.07 10.45 -3.94
CA ILE A 166 -28.46 11.19 -5.04
C ILE A 166 -29.55 11.99 -5.77
N LYS A 167 -29.31 13.29 -5.99
CA LYS A 167 -30.19 14.16 -6.81
C LYS A 167 -29.68 14.32 -8.23
N GLU A 168 -28.37 14.36 -8.40
CA GLU A 168 -27.65 14.51 -9.66
C GLU A 168 -26.30 13.78 -9.57
N LEU A 169 -25.73 13.43 -10.72
CA LEU A 169 -24.38 12.87 -10.75
C LEU A 169 -23.35 13.94 -10.32
N PRO A 170 -22.27 13.57 -9.61
CA PRO A 170 -21.21 14.51 -9.25
C PRO A 170 -20.61 15.18 -10.49
N ARG A 171 -20.42 16.50 -10.41
CA ARG A 171 -19.96 17.33 -11.54
C ARG A 171 -18.63 16.89 -12.15
N ILE A 172 -17.73 16.37 -11.33
CA ILE A 172 -16.46 15.79 -11.78
C ILE A 172 -16.65 14.73 -12.88
N PHE A 173 -17.79 14.05 -12.94
CA PHE A 173 -18.09 13.05 -13.98
C PHE A 173 -18.96 13.56 -15.13
N THR A 174 -19.63 14.71 -14.97
CA THR A 174 -20.61 15.22 -15.96
C THR A 174 -20.15 16.43 -16.74
N ASP A 175 -19.26 17.24 -16.17
CA ASP A 175 -18.71 18.39 -16.86
C ASP A 175 -17.88 17.90 -18.05
N VAL A 176 -18.12 18.49 -19.23
CA VAL A 176 -17.50 18.05 -20.49
C VAL A 176 -16.06 18.51 -20.58
N ASP A 177 -15.79 19.71 -20.06
CA ASP A 177 -14.48 20.35 -20.07
C ASP A 177 -14.11 20.87 -18.68
N TYR A 178 -12.83 21.17 -18.51
CA TYR A 178 -12.30 21.86 -17.34
C TYR A 178 -11.20 22.82 -17.77
N TYR A 179 -11.02 23.90 -17.01
CA TYR A 179 -9.90 24.80 -17.20
C TYR A 179 -8.68 24.29 -16.42
N ASP A 180 -7.62 23.93 -17.15
CA ASP A 180 -6.34 23.52 -16.59
C ASP A 180 -5.48 24.76 -16.30
N ALA A 181 -5.39 25.12 -15.03
CA ALA A 181 -4.62 26.28 -14.58
C ALA A 181 -3.09 26.11 -14.75
N TRP A 182 -2.58 24.89 -14.95
CA TRP A 182 -1.14 24.66 -15.14
C TRP A 182 -0.69 24.91 -16.58
N SER A 183 -1.53 24.55 -17.56
CA SER A 183 -1.27 24.77 -18.99
C SER A 183 -2.00 25.99 -19.58
N ASP A 184 -2.86 26.64 -18.80
CA ASP A 184 -3.65 27.82 -19.20
C ASP A 184 -4.55 27.55 -20.42
N GLU A 185 -5.23 26.41 -20.42
CA GLU A 185 -6.11 25.98 -21.50
C GLU A 185 -7.35 25.23 -21.00
N VAL A 186 -8.38 25.15 -21.84
CA VAL A 186 -9.57 24.35 -21.57
C VAL A 186 -9.37 22.98 -22.21
N ARG A 187 -9.47 21.92 -21.40
CA ARG A 187 -9.29 20.53 -21.82
C ARG A 187 -10.58 19.74 -21.62
N GLU A 188 -10.73 18.66 -22.37
CA GLU A 188 -11.77 17.66 -22.12
C GLU A 188 -11.59 17.04 -20.73
N ASN A 189 -12.69 16.83 -20.01
CA ASN A 189 -12.65 16.30 -18.65
C ASN A 189 -12.32 14.80 -18.67
N PRO A 190 -11.15 14.37 -18.15
CA PRO A 190 -10.71 12.98 -18.24
C PRO A 190 -11.51 12.03 -17.35
N PHE A 191 -12.36 12.56 -16.45
CA PHE A 191 -13.30 11.78 -15.65
C PHE A 191 -14.65 11.54 -16.33
N ALA A 192 -14.98 12.26 -17.42
CA ALA A 192 -16.24 12.11 -18.13
C ALA A 192 -16.30 10.81 -18.95
N HIS A 193 -15.17 10.40 -19.54
CA HIS A 193 -15.01 9.13 -20.25
C HIS A 193 -13.54 8.73 -20.36
N GLY A 194 -13.31 7.48 -20.78
CA GLY A 194 -11.99 7.01 -21.23
C GLY A 194 -11.86 7.07 -22.75
N TYR A 195 -10.62 6.99 -23.24
CA TYR A 195 -10.28 6.85 -24.66
C TYR A 195 -10.29 5.38 -25.12
#